data_AF-A0A7W0MBB4-F1
#
_entry.id   AF-A0A7W0MBB4-F1
#
_cell.length_a   1.000
_cell.length_b   1.000
_cell.length_c   1.000
_cell.angle_alpha   90.00
_cell.angle_beta   90.00
_cell.angle_gamma   90.00
#
_symmetry.space_group_name_H-M   'P 1'
#
loop_
_entity.id
_entity.type
_entity.pdbx_description
1 polymer ?
#
loop_
_entity_poly.entity_id
_entity_poly.type
_entity_poly.pdbx_seq_one_letter_code
_entity_poly.pdbx_strand_id
1 'polypeptide(L)'
;MRITVRDLAVPAVAVAEQKTSIAAARDLMLRWNASETYIVDRRGKLLGVVPDYEFLKAELAGASSSEPISTLLSTKVESVEADADIATVFSKFREGWCARIAVTDKGRLIGRLTRAEVLRLVVHLRQIASVTEVTADAAIAGPHYNARRERLAPVRKMPKAARSTGGRKLRRLKAG
;
A
#
# COMPACT_ATOMS: atom_id res chain seq x y z
N MET A 1 -8.78 -9.59 -15.51
CA MET A 1 -8.87 -10.15 -14.15
C MET A 1 -9.10 -8.99 -13.20
N ARG A 2 -10.23 -8.97 -12.47
CA ARG A 2 -10.49 -7.94 -11.47
C ARG A 2 -10.02 -8.48 -10.11
N ILE A 3 -9.12 -7.77 -9.45
CA ILE A 3 -8.65 -8.11 -8.11
C ILE A 3 -9.53 -7.36 -7.12
N THR A 4 -10.16 -8.10 -6.22
CA THR A 4 -11.03 -7.58 -5.17
C THR A 4 -10.27 -7.41 -3.86
N VAL A 5 -10.86 -6.70 -2.90
CA VAL A 5 -10.31 -6.62 -1.54
C VAL A 5 -10.18 -8.00 -0.91
N ARG A 6 -11.14 -8.91 -1.14
CA ARG A 6 -11.13 -10.28 -0.61
C ARG A 6 -9.85 -11.04 -0.99
N ASP A 7 -9.35 -10.83 -2.20
CA ASP A 7 -8.16 -11.53 -2.71
C ASP A 7 -6.88 -11.17 -1.93
N LEU A 8 -6.87 -10.02 -1.23
CA LEU A 8 -5.74 -9.56 -0.43
C LEU A 8 -6.02 -9.57 1.08
N ALA A 9 -7.26 -9.84 1.50
CA ALA A 9 -7.64 -9.79 2.89
C ALA A 9 -6.90 -10.87 3.69
N VAL A 10 -6.35 -10.47 4.84
CA VAL A 10 -5.75 -11.39 5.81
C VAL A 10 -6.64 -11.50 7.05
N PRO A 11 -6.56 -12.60 7.81
CA PRO A 11 -7.36 -12.75 9.02
C PRO A 11 -7.19 -11.59 10.02
N ALA A 12 -8.31 -11.18 10.63
CA ALA A 12 -8.30 -10.32 11.81
C ALA A 12 -7.86 -11.17 13.02
N VAL A 13 -6.87 -10.69 13.79
CA VAL A 13 -6.20 -11.50 14.84
C VAL A 13 -6.69 -11.17 16.25
N ALA A 14 -6.95 -9.89 16.53
CA ALA A 14 -7.54 -9.44 17.79
C ALA A 14 -8.99 -9.03 17.53
N VAL A 15 -9.92 -9.93 17.85
CA VAL A 15 -11.36 -9.73 17.68
C VAL A 15 -12.06 -10.05 19.00
N ALA A 16 -12.92 -9.15 19.47
CA ALA A 16 -13.65 -9.29 20.73
C ALA A 16 -15.12 -8.86 20.58
N GLU A 17 -15.99 -9.39 21.44
CA GLU A 17 -17.36 -8.89 21.56
C GLU A 17 -17.40 -7.60 22.38
N GLN A 18 -18.40 -6.75 22.15
CA GLN A 18 -18.55 -5.47 22.86
C GLN A 18 -18.58 -5.58 24.40
N LYS A 19 -18.94 -6.76 24.94
CA LYS A 19 -19.02 -7.02 26.39
C LYS A 19 -17.76 -7.65 26.97
N THR A 20 -16.77 -8.00 26.14
CA THR A 20 -15.47 -8.49 26.61
C THR A 20 -14.83 -7.45 27.51
N SER A 21 -14.18 -7.86 28.60
CA SER A 21 -13.51 -6.91 29.48
C SER A 21 -12.32 -6.23 28.81
N ILE A 22 -11.99 -5.01 29.23
CA ILE A 22 -10.81 -4.28 28.74
C ILE A 22 -9.55 -5.13 28.89
N ALA A 23 -9.34 -5.80 30.03
CA ALA A 23 -8.18 -6.66 30.24
C ALA A 23 -8.12 -7.82 29.24
N ALA A 24 -9.23 -8.52 29.01
CA ALA A 24 -9.25 -9.64 28.08
C ALA A 24 -9.00 -9.20 26.63
N ALA A 25 -9.55 -8.05 26.22
CA ALA A 25 -9.30 -7.47 24.90
C ALA A 25 -7.84 -6.99 24.73
N ARG A 26 -7.27 -6.35 25.76
CA ARG A 26 -5.85 -5.95 25.81
C ARG A 26 -4.94 -7.16 25.68
N ASP A 27 -5.18 -8.20 26.48
CA ASP A 27 -4.34 -9.40 26.48
C ASP A 27 -4.42 -10.14 25.13
N LEU A 28 -5.58 -10.12 24.47
CA LEU A 28 -5.75 -10.60 23.11
C LEU A 28 -4.91 -9.79 22.12
N MET A 29 -4.99 -8.45 22.18
CA MET A 29 -4.21 -7.55 21.31
C MET A 29 -2.71 -7.78 21.46
N LEU A 30 -2.22 -7.84 22.70
CA LEU A 30 -0.81 -8.05 23.03
C LEU A 30 -0.32 -9.43 22.59
N ARG A 31 -1.10 -10.49 22.85
CA ARG A 31 -0.77 -11.87 22.44
C ARG A 31 -0.51 -11.97 20.94
N TRP A 32 -1.33 -11.29 20.14
CA TRP A 32 -1.20 -11.31 18.67
C TRP A 32 -0.27 -10.23 18.13
N ASN A 33 0.37 -9.46 19.02
CA ASN A 33 1.18 -8.29 18.67
C ASN A 33 0.45 -7.37 17.66
N ALA A 34 -0.85 -7.19 17.89
CA ALA A 34 -1.75 -6.41 17.07
C ALA A 34 -1.72 -4.93 17.50
N SER A 35 -2.00 -4.03 16.57
CA SER A 35 -2.06 -2.58 16.85
C SER A 35 -3.48 -2.10 17.20
N GLU A 36 -4.48 -2.97 17.06
CA GLU A 36 -5.88 -2.66 17.34
C GLU A 36 -6.67 -3.95 17.58
N THR A 37 -7.78 -3.82 18.31
CA THR A 37 -8.77 -4.88 18.49
C THR A 37 -10.05 -4.52 17.74
N TYR A 38 -10.53 -5.41 16.87
CA TYR A 38 -11.83 -5.26 16.22
C TYR A 38 -12.94 -5.70 17.17
N ILE A 39 -13.97 -4.87 17.28
CA ILE A 39 -15.11 -5.15 18.15
C ILE A 39 -16.31 -5.53 17.30
N VAL A 40 -16.91 -6.67 17.60
CA VAL A 40 -18.05 -7.22 16.86
C VAL A 40 -19.26 -7.44 17.76
N ASP A 41 -20.44 -7.54 17.15
CA ASP A 41 -21.62 -8.09 17.83
C ASP A 41 -21.60 -9.63 17.83
N ARG A 42 -22.59 -10.24 18.48
CA ARG A 42 -22.75 -11.71 18.54
C ARG A 42 -22.94 -12.39 17.18
N ARG A 43 -23.28 -11.63 16.14
CA ARG A 43 -23.47 -12.12 14.76
C ARG A 43 -22.21 -11.89 13.90
N GLY A 44 -21.15 -11.32 14.48
CA GLY A 44 -19.91 -10.98 13.81
C GLY A 44 -19.98 -9.68 13.00
N LYS A 45 -21.01 -8.86 13.18
CA LYS A 45 -21.09 -7.52 12.57
C LYS A 45 -20.02 -6.64 13.19
N LEU A 46 -19.23 -5.96 12.35
CA LEU A 46 -18.24 -5.01 12.83
C LEU A 46 -18.92 -3.79 13.47
N LEU A 47 -18.58 -3.52 14.73
CA LEU A 47 -19.10 -2.39 15.50
C LEU A 47 -18.10 -1.26 15.61
N GLY A 48 -16.81 -1.59 15.71
CA GLY A 48 -15.78 -0.64 16.10
C GLY A 48 -14.38 -1.21 16.02
N VAL A 49 -13.40 -0.33 16.25
CA VAL A 49 -12.03 -0.72 16.56
C VAL A 49 -11.58 -0.01 17.82
N VAL A 50 -10.72 -0.67 18.59
CA VAL A 50 -10.01 -0.07 19.72
C VAL A 50 -8.51 -0.13 19.42
N PRO A 51 -7.88 1.00 19.07
CA PRO A 51 -6.44 1.06 18.85
C PRO A 51 -5.64 0.83 20.13
N ASP A 52 -4.38 0.44 19.98
CA ASP A 52 -3.44 0.25 21.09
C ASP A 52 -3.32 1.45 22.04
N TYR A 53 -3.34 2.67 21.51
CA TYR A 53 -3.23 3.89 22.32
C TYR A 53 -4.44 4.11 23.24
N GLU A 54 -5.63 3.59 22.91
CA GLU A 54 -6.80 3.67 23.81
C GLU A 54 -6.63 2.73 25.01
N PHE A 55 -6.05 1.55 24.81
CA PHE A 55 -5.66 0.69 25.93
C PHE A 55 -4.61 1.37 26.81
N LEU A 56 -3.58 1.94 26.20
CA LEU A 56 -2.54 2.67 26.95
C LEU A 56 -3.13 3.83 27.76
N LYS A 57 -4.02 4.62 27.15
CA LYS A 57 -4.72 5.72 27.82
C LYS A 57 -5.57 5.21 28.98
N ALA A 58 -6.30 4.11 28.81
CA ALA A 58 -7.12 3.51 29.85
C ALA A 58 -6.28 3.04 31.05
N GLU A 59 -5.16 2.36 30.80
CA GLU A 59 -4.22 1.92 31.85
C GLU A 59 -3.63 3.11 32.62
N LEU A 60 -3.16 4.14 31.90
CA LEU A 60 -2.58 5.34 32.52
C LEU A 60 -3.61 6.16 33.32
N ALA A 61 -4.89 6.08 32.96
CA ALA A 61 -5.99 6.71 33.67
C ALA A 61 -6.50 5.89 34.87
N GLY A 62 -5.98 4.66 35.08
CA GLY A 62 -6.47 3.76 36.12
C GLY A 62 -7.89 3.25 35.87
N ALA A 63 -8.28 3.10 34.60
CA ALA A 63 -9.60 2.55 34.24
C ALA A 63 -9.76 1.12 34.78
N SER A 64 -10.99 0.75 35.12
CA SER A 64 -11.23 -0.60 35.63
C SER A 64 -11.04 -1.64 34.54
N SER A 65 -10.11 -2.56 34.76
CA SER A 65 -9.83 -3.69 33.86
C SER A 65 -11.04 -4.60 33.59
N SER A 66 -12.07 -4.57 34.45
CA SER A 66 -13.30 -5.36 34.30
C SER A 66 -14.40 -4.66 33.50
N GLU A 67 -14.26 -3.37 33.20
CA GLU A 67 -15.22 -2.65 32.36
C GLU A 67 -15.30 -3.28 30.95
N PRO A 68 -16.47 -3.19 30.29
CA PRO A 68 -16.61 -3.72 28.94
C PRO A 68 -15.83 -2.87 27.94
N ILE A 69 -15.18 -3.52 26.98
CA ILE A 69 -14.36 -2.88 25.94
C ILE A 69 -15.15 -1.85 25.10
N SER A 70 -16.47 -1.95 25.08
CA SER A 70 -17.34 -0.94 24.47
C SER A 70 -17.17 0.48 25.04
N THR A 71 -16.62 0.65 26.25
CA THR A 71 -16.32 1.98 26.81
C THR A 71 -15.16 2.69 26.11
N LEU A 72 -14.27 1.93 25.47
CA LEU A 72 -13.12 2.44 24.70
C LEU A 72 -13.39 2.50 23.19
N LEU A 73 -14.63 2.21 22.76
CA LEU A 73 -14.96 2.05 21.35
C LEU A 73 -14.86 3.39 20.60
N SER A 74 -14.00 3.44 19.58
CA SER A 74 -14.06 4.48 18.56
C SER A 74 -15.06 4.06 17.47
N THR A 75 -16.07 4.90 17.22
CA THR A 75 -17.12 4.62 16.21
C THR A 75 -16.67 4.87 14.78
N LYS A 76 -15.51 5.52 14.57
CA LYS A 76 -14.99 5.79 13.23
C LYS A 76 -14.16 4.62 12.72
N VAL A 77 -14.85 3.60 12.22
CA VAL A 77 -14.21 2.42 11.62
C VAL A 77 -13.97 2.64 10.14
N GLU A 78 -12.71 2.68 9.75
CA GLU A 78 -12.36 2.58 8.34
C GLU A 78 -12.55 1.12 7.90
N SER A 79 -13.57 0.88 7.07
CA SER A 79 -13.89 -0.45 6.54
C SER A 79 -14.16 -0.40 5.03
N VAL A 80 -14.02 -1.55 4.39
CA VAL A 80 -14.29 -1.74 2.97
C VAL A 80 -14.92 -3.11 2.74
N GLU A 81 -15.90 -3.17 1.83
CA GLU A 81 -16.54 -4.42 1.46
C GLU A 81 -15.61 -5.33 0.64
N ALA A 82 -15.73 -6.63 0.86
CA ALA A 82 -14.84 -7.65 0.31
C ALA A 82 -14.88 -7.74 -1.22
N ASP A 83 -16.01 -7.41 -1.84
CA ASP A 83 -16.22 -7.41 -3.29
C ASP A 83 -15.82 -6.10 -3.97
N ALA A 84 -15.40 -5.09 -3.19
CA ALA A 84 -14.89 -3.84 -3.71
C ALA A 84 -13.62 -4.07 -4.55
N ASP A 85 -13.43 -3.21 -5.54
CA ASP A 85 -12.19 -3.21 -6.32
C ASP A 85 -11.00 -2.83 -5.43
N ILE A 86 -9.88 -3.53 -5.54
CA ILE A 86 -8.69 -3.19 -4.75
C ILE A 86 -8.17 -1.77 -5.04
N ALA A 87 -8.43 -1.22 -6.22
CA ALA A 87 -8.06 0.16 -6.56
C ALA A 87 -8.68 1.20 -5.61
N THR A 88 -9.84 0.89 -5.02
CA THR A 88 -10.57 1.79 -4.12
C THR A 88 -9.84 2.09 -2.80
N VAL A 89 -8.89 1.24 -2.40
CA VAL A 89 -8.14 1.40 -1.15
C VAL A 89 -6.75 2.04 -1.34
N PHE A 90 -6.29 2.20 -2.59
CA PHE A 90 -4.92 2.67 -2.85
C PHE A 90 -4.66 4.09 -2.35
N SER A 91 -5.60 5.03 -2.56
CA SER A 91 -5.45 6.41 -2.04
C SER A 91 -5.34 6.42 -0.52
N LYS A 92 -6.21 5.65 0.17
CA LYS A 92 -6.24 5.53 1.64
C LYS A 92 -4.91 5.08 2.22
N PHE A 93 -4.25 4.10 1.59
CA PHE A 93 -2.94 3.64 2.03
C PHE A 93 -1.79 4.55 1.58
N ARG A 94 -1.86 5.13 0.37
CA ARG A 94 -0.82 6.02 -0.18
C ARG A 94 -0.70 7.32 0.60
N GLU A 95 -1.83 7.91 0.99
CA GLU A 95 -1.89 9.20 1.68
C GLU A 95 -1.62 9.04 3.19
N GLY A 96 -1.41 7.81 3.67
CA GLY A 96 -1.03 7.52 5.06
C GLY A 96 -2.18 7.68 6.05
N TRP A 97 -3.42 7.82 5.59
CA TRP A 97 -4.59 8.02 6.44
C TRP A 97 -4.89 6.83 7.36
N CYS A 98 -4.52 5.63 6.92
CA CYS A 98 -4.65 4.42 7.73
C CYS A 98 -3.53 3.43 7.42
N ALA A 99 -3.05 2.74 8.44
CA ALA A 99 -2.10 1.64 8.27
C ALA A 99 -2.80 0.33 7.90
N ARG A 100 -4.10 0.23 8.22
CA ARG A 100 -4.95 -0.96 8.11
C ARG A 100 -6.39 -0.54 7.83
N ILE A 101 -7.16 -1.40 7.17
CA ILE A 101 -8.60 -1.22 6.92
C ILE A 101 -9.30 -2.53 7.26
N ALA A 102 -10.42 -2.47 7.99
CA ALA A 102 -11.23 -3.66 8.24
C ALA A 102 -11.91 -4.12 6.94
N VAL A 103 -11.92 -5.43 6.69
CA VAL A 103 -12.60 -6.00 5.52
C VAL A 103 -13.91 -6.64 5.97
N THR A 104 -15.01 -6.19 5.40
CA THR A 104 -16.35 -6.67 5.72
C THR A 104 -17.00 -7.39 4.54
N ASP A 105 -17.91 -8.30 4.85
CA ASP A 105 -18.84 -8.91 3.88
C ASP A 105 -20.26 -8.75 4.42
N LYS A 106 -21.04 -7.88 3.79
CA LYS A 106 -22.37 -7.49 4.26
C LYS A 106 -22.32 -6.99 5.71
N GLY A 107 -21.30 -6.18 6.02
CA GLY A 107 -21.05 -5.63 7.35
C GLY A 107 -20.47 -6.61 8.39
N ARG A 108 -20.26 -7.89 8.06
CA ARG A 108 -19.59 -8.85 8.95
C ARG A 108 -18.09 -8.77 8.76
N LEU A 109 -17.32 -8.71 9.85
CA LEU A 109 -15.86 -8.72 9.76
C LEU A 109 -15.37 -10.07 9.21
N ILE A 110 -14.65 -10.04 8.10
CA ILE A 110 -14.03 -11.25 7.52
C ILE A 110 -12.50 -11.21 7.57
N GLY A 111 -11.93 -10.04 7.84
CA GLY A 111 -10.49 -9.88 7.90
C GLY A 111 -10.09 -8.41 7.95
N ARG A 112 -8.85 -8.17 7.56
CA ARG A 112 -8.26 -6.84 7.46
C ARG A 112 -7.35 -6.78 6.24
N LEU A 113 -7.12 -5.57 5.77
CA LEU A 113 -6.15 -5.26 4.74
C LEU A 113 -5.09 -4.34 5.33
N THR A 114 -3.83 -4.50 4.93
CA THR A 114 -2.75 -3.61 5.39
C THR A 114 -1.90 -3.09 4.25
N ARG A 115 -1.11 -2.05 4.54
CA ARG A 115 -0.09 -1.53 3.62
C ARG A 115 0.85 -2.62 3.11
N ALA A 116 1.18 -3.62 3.93
CA ALA A 116 2.10 -4.68 3.52
C ALA A 116 1.48 -5.58 2.44
N GLU A 117 0.19 -5.88 2.54
CA GLU A 117 -0.56 -6.67 1.57
C GLU A 117 -0.66 -5.92 0.24
N VAL A 118 -1.00 -4.62 0.30
CA VAL A 118 -1.05 -3.75 -0.89
C VAL A 118 0.33 -3.59 -1.53
N LEU A 119 1.38 -3.38 -0.73
CA LEU A 119 2.75 -3.28 -1.23
C LEU A 119 3.19 -4.57 -1.93
N ARG A 120 2.91 -5.73 -1.33
CA ARG A 120 3.20 -7.05 -1.94
C ARG A 120 2.51 -7.19 -3.29
N LEU A 121 1.23 -6.82 -3.40
CA LEU A 121 0.51 -6.84 -4.68
C LEU A 121 1.19 -5.93 -5.70
N VAL A 122 1.47 -4.67 -5.35
CA VAL A 122 2.06 -3.70 -6.29
C VAL A 122 3.43 -4.17 -6.78
N VAL A 123 4.27 -4.71 -5.89
CA VAL A 123 5.57 -5.30 -6.27
C VAL A 123 5.37 -6.46 -7.25
N HIS A 124 4.44 -7.36 -6.96
CA HIS A 124 4.16 -8.52 -7.81
C HIS A 124 3.63 -8.12 -9.19
N LEU A 125 2.70 -7.16 -9.25
CA LEU A 125 2.16 -6.65 -10.51
C LEU A 125 3.25 -6.00 -11.38
N ARG A 126 4.20 -5.27 -10.79
CA ARG A 126 5.34 -4.69 -11.53
C ARG A 126 6.26 -5.76 -12.10
N GLN A 127 6.51 -6.83 -11.36
CA GLN A 127 7.34 -7.95 -11.84
C GLN A 127 6.68 -8.64 -13.03
N ILE A 128 5.37 -8.91 -12.96
CA ILE A 128 4.63 -9.48 -14.10
C ILE A 128 4.71 -8.56 -15.32
N ALA A 129 4.42 -7.26 -15.14
CA ALA A 129 4.46 -6.29 -16.23
C ALA A 129 5.83 -6.25 -16.93
N SER A 130 6.93 -6.26 -16.16
CA SER A 130 8.29 -6.26 -16.70
C SER A 130 8.64 -7.53 -17.50
N VAL A 131 8.07 -8.69 -17.17
CA VAL A 131 8.29 -9.94 -17.91
C VAL A 131 7.53 -9.94 -19.24
N THR A 132 6.32 -9.37 -19.27
CA THR A 132 5.55 -9.21 -20.52
C THR A 132 6.24 -8.28 -21.51
N GLU A 133 6.90 -7.21 -21.04
CA GLU A 133 7.67 -6.31 -21.92
C GLU A 133 8.91 -7.02 -22.49
N VAL A 134 9.65 -7.79 -21.67
CA VAL A 134 10.83 -8.56 -22.13
C VAL A 134 10.46 -9.68 -23.10
N THR A 135 9.33 -10.35 -22.90
CA THR A 135 8.86 -11.41 -23.81
C THR A 135 8.28 -10.86 -25.11
N ALA A 136 7.67 -9.67 -25.10
CA ALA A 136 7.25 -8.97 -26.31
C ALA A 136 8.46 -8.56 -27.16
N ASP A 137 9.53 -8.02 -26.54
CA ASP A 137 10.77 -7.68 -27.24
C ASP A 137 11.48 -8.94 -27.79
N ALA A 138 11.50 -10.03 -27.03
CA ALA A 138 12.07 -11.30 -27.48
C ALA A 138 11.25 -11.97 -28.60
N ALA A 139 9.92 -11.80 -28.61
CA ALA A 139 9.04 -12.34 -29.65
C ALA A 139 9.11 -11.54 -30.97
N ILE A 140 9.44 -10.24 -30.92
CA ILE A 140 9.72 -9.42 -32.11
C ILE A 140 11.10 -9.77 -32.70
N ALA A 141 12.04 -10.24 -31.88
CA ALA A 141 13.34 -10.75 -32.31
C ALA A 141 13.26 -12.22 -32.80
N GLY A 142 12.41 -12.49 -33.80
CA GLY A 142 12.43 -13.77 -34.50
C GLY A 142 13.77 -14.04 -35.21
N PRO A 143 14.07 -15.31 -35.59
CA PRO A 143 15.38 -15.75 -36.13
C PRO A 143 15.83 -15.06 -37.44
N HIS A 144 15.01 -14.18 -38.03
CA HIS A 144 15.30 -13.47 -39.28
C HIS A 144 15.78 -12.03 -39.10
N TYR A 145 15.92 -11.50 -37.88
CA TYR A 145 16.27 -10.08 -37.67
C TYR A 145 17.74 -9.72 -37.97
N ASN A 146 18.66 -10.68 -38.07
CA ASN A 146 20.10 -10.40 -38.19
C ASN A 146 20.64 -10.21 -39.63
N ALA A 147 19.83 -10.31 -40.69
CA ALA A 147 20.35 -10.32 -42.06
C ALA A 147 20.52 -8.95 -42.76
N ARG A 148 20.24 -7.81 -42.09
CA ARG A 148 20.23 -6.48 -42.76
C ARG A 148 21.25 -5.45 -42.27
N ARG A 149 22.06 -5.74 -41.24
CA ARG A 149 23.08 -4.79 -40.73
C ARG A 149 24.42 -4.82 -41.47
N GLU A 150 24.70 -5.81 -42.33
CA GLU A 150 25.99 -5.90 -43.04
C GLU A 150 26.06 -5.15 -44.38
N ARG A 151 25.02 -4.38 -44.77
CA ARG A 151 24.99 -3.63 -46.04
C ARG A 151 24.99 -2.11 -45.91
N LEU A 152 25.55 -1.56 -44.84
CA LEU A 152 25.89 -0.14 -44.73
C LEU A 152 27.37 0.01 -44.42
N ALA A 153 28.16 0.15 -45.48
CA ALA A 153 29.58 0.48 -45.43
C ALA A 153 29.83 1.82 -44.69
N PRO A 154 31.03 2.02 -44.12
CA PRO A 154 31.34 3.22 -43.35
C PRO A 154 31.44 4.45 -44.25
N VAL A 155 30.69 5.51 -43.96
CA VAL A 155 30.90 6.82 -44.57
C VAL A 155 32.22 7.38 -44.06
N ARG A 156 33.20 7.52 -44.97
CA ARG A 156 34.52 8.11 -44.74
C ARG A 156 34.42 9.53 -44.16
N LYS A 157 35.26 9.83 -43.17
CA LYS A 157 35.56 11.19 -42.71
C LYS A 157 36.37 11.97 -43.75
N MET A 158 36.13 13.27 -43.90
CA MET A 158 37.05 14.23 -44.53
C MET A 158 36.93 15.65 -43.92
N PRO A 159 37.95 16.54 -44.10
CA PRO A 159 38.52 17.36 -43.02
C PRO A 159 38.11 18.85 -42.99
N LYS A 160 38.58 19.55 -41.93
CA LYS A 160 38.36 20.97 -41.57
C LYS A 160 39.18 22.00 -42.39
N ALA A 161 38.63 23.21 -42.55
CA ALA A 161 39.35 24.51 -42.56
C ALA A 161 38.33 25.61 -42.13
N ALA A 162 38.48 26.40 -41.05
CA ALA A 162 39.35 27.57 -40.80
C ALA A 162 39.09 28.72 -41.81
N ARG A 163 38.76 30.00 -41.49
CA ARG A 163 39.02 30.88 -40.32
C ARG A 163 38.01 32.06 -40.20
N SER A 164 37.95 32.61 -38.97
CA SER A 164 37.83 34.02 -38.49
C SER A 164 36.91 35.03 -39.20
N THR A 165 36.18 35.92 -38.51
CA THR A 165 36.69 37.00 -37.64
C THR A 165 35.60 37.57 -36.71
N GLY A 166 35.93 37.81 -35.43
CA GLY A 166 35.83 39.14 -34.78
C GLY A 166 34.47 39.40 -34.09
N GLY A 167 34.35 39.86 -32.85
CA GLY A 167 35.29 40.23 -31.81
C GLY A 167 34.52 40.81 -30.61
N ARG A 168 35.25 40.93 -29.48
CA ARG A 168 35.00 41.79 -28.28
C ARG A 168 33.90 41.35 -27.30
N LYS A 169 34.28 40.89 -26.09
CA LYS A 169 34.67 41.66 -24.87
C LYS A 169 33.42 42.21 -24.15
N LEU A 170 33.24 42.24 -22.82
CA LEU A 170 33.96 41.81 -21.61
C LEU A 170 33.01 42.21 -20.45
N ARG A 171 33.00 41.46 -19.31
CA ARG A 171 32.74 41.94 -17.92
C ARG A 171 31.34 42.49 -17.57
N ARG A 172 30.85 42.56 -16.32
CA ARG A 172 31.14 42.03 -14.96
C ARG A 172 29.94 42.45 -14.08
N LEU A 173 29.59 41.64 -13.08
CA LEU A 173 29.21 41.97 -11.69
C LEU A 173 28.56 43.34 -11.35
N LYS A 174 27.39 43.27 -10.67
CA LYS A 174 27.02 43.81 -9.33
C LYS A 174 25.52 44.13 -9.30
N ALA A 175 24.75 43.49 -8.43
CA ALA A 175 24.39 43.93 -7.07
C ALA A 175 23.52 45.20 -7.06
N GLY A 176 22.28 45.01 -6.63
CA GLY A 176 21.25 46.00 -6.35
C GLY A 176 20.06 45.25 -5.76
#